data_AF-A0A2A9LD57-F1
#
_entry.id   AF-A0A2A9LD57-F1
#
_cell.length_a   1.000
_cell.length_b   1.000
_cell.length_c   1.000
_cell.angle_alpha   90.00
_cell.angle_beta   90.00
_cell.angle_gamma   90.00
#
_symmetry.space_group_name_H-M   'P 1'
#
loop_
_entity.id
_entity.type
_entity.pdbx_description
1 polymer ?
#
loop_
_entity_poly.entity_id
_entity_poly.type
_entity_poly.pdbx_seq_one_letter_code
_entity_poly.pdbx_strand_id
1 'polypeptide(L)' 'MNELNVGTVNVWEVPGYRIELSPFGGIKDSGLGYKEGVQEAMKSFTNLKTFSLPWE' A
#
# COMPACT_ATOMS: atom_id res chain seq x y z
N MET A 1 -23.85 -5.31 3.94
CA MET A 1 -23.19 -6.19 2.95
C MET A 1 -22.56 -5.28 1.90
N ASN A 2 -21.29 -4.91 2.07
CA ASN A 2 -20.74 -3.73 1.37
C ASN A 2 -19.37 -3.96 0.70
N GLU A 3 -18.96 -5.21 0.46
CA GLU A 3 -17.51 -5.42 0.36
C GLU A 3 -17.15 -6.28 -0.85
N LEU A 4 -16.75 -5.58 -1.92
CA LEU A 4 -15.88 -6.16 -2.93
C LEU A 4 -14.55 -6.47 -2.24
N ASN A 5 -14.22 -7.75 -2.13
CA ASN A 5 -12.97 -8.23 -1.56
C ASN A 5 -11.82 -8.04 -2.56
N VAL A 6 -11.40 -6.78 -2.76
CA VAL A 6 -10.36 -6.34 -3.70
C VAL A 6 -9.47 -5.25 -3.06
N GLY A 7 -8.30 -5.01 -3.67
CA GLY A 7 -7.32 -4.06 -3.14
C GLY A 7 -7.69 -2.57 -3.27
N THR A 8 -8.49 -2.22 -4.29
CA THR A 8 -8.94 -0.86 -4.61
C THR A 8 -10.32 -0.94 -5.29
N VAL A 9 -11.24 -0.05 -4.94
CA VAL A 9 -12.55 0.09 -5.60
C VAL A 9 -12.66 1.50 -6.18
N ASN A 10 -12.76 1.57 -7.50
CA ASN A 10 -12.98 2.83 -8.22
C ASN A 10 -14.46 2.92 -8.63
N VAL A 11 -15.12 4.03 -8.31
CA VAL A 11 -16.51 4.28 -8.73
C VAL A 11 -16.48 5.13 -9.99
N TRP A 12 -17.21 4.71 -11.03
CA TRP A 12 -17.26 5.37 -12.35
C TRP A 12 -15.95 5.40 -13.15
N GLU A 13 -14.92 4.70 -12.69
CA GLU A 13 -13.61 4.64 -13.33
C GLU A 13 -13.17 3.18 -13.54
N VAL A 14 -12.23 2.97 -14.45
CA VAL A 14 -11.70 1.63 -14.71
C VAL A 14 -10.92 1.10 -13.50
N PRO A 15 -10.87 -0.22 -13.27
CA PRO A 15 -10.09 -0.82 -12.17
C PRO A 15 -8.59 -0.49 -12.19
N GLY A 16 -8.07 -0.07 -13.35
CA GLY A 16 -6.67 0.36 -13.51
C GLY A 16 -6.40 1.84 -13.22
N TYR A 17 -7.43 2.65 -12.95
CA TYR A 17 -7.23 4.07 -12.62
C TYR A 17 -6.53 4.18 -11.27
N ARG A 18 -5.32 4.73 -11.28
CA ARG A 18 -4.48 4.92 -10.11
C ARG A 18 -3.56 6.12 -10.32
N ILE A 19 -3.12 6.73 -9.22
CA ILE A 19 -2.06 7.74 -9.22
C ILE A 19 -0.77 7.03 -8.78
N GLU A 20 0.38 7.37 -9.38
CA GLU A 20 1.67 6.71 -9.07
C GLU A 20 2.06 6.74 -7.58
N LEU A 21 1.57 7.75 -6.84
CA LEU A 21 1.80 7.90 -5.40
C LEU A 21 0.84 7.06 -4.54
N SER A 22 -0.31 6.64 -5.08
CA SER A 22 -1.37 5.98 -4.31
C SER A 22 -1.02 4.53 -3.97
N PRO A 23 -1.36 4.04 -2.76
CA PRO A 23 -1.10 2.66 -2.37
C PRO A 23 -1.79 1.66 -3.31
N PHE A 24 -1.02 0.77 -3.92
CA PHE A 24 -1.52 -0.18 -4.90
C PHE A 24 -1.20 -1.61 -4.45
N GLY A 25 -2.17 -2.52 -4.40
CA GLY A 25 -1.86 -3.91 -4.08
C GLY A 25 -3.09 -4.76 -3.87
N GLY A 26 -3.06 -5.97 -4.43
CA GLY A 26 -4.16 -6.94 -4.39
C GLY A 26 -4.18 -7.76 -3.10
N ILE A 27 -5.27 -8.51 -2.94
CA ILE A 27 -5.46 -9.52 -1.89
C ILE A 27 -5.82 -10.86 -2.56
N LYS A 28 -5.76 -11.98 -1.81
CA LYS A 28 -5.96 -13.35 -2.32
C LYS A 28 -4.85 -13.75 -3.30
N ASP A 29 -5.17 -14.47 -4.38
CA ASP A 29 -4.20 -14.88 -5.39
C ASP A 29 -3.60 -13.70 -6.18
N SER A 30 -4.17 -12.50 -6.03
CA SER A 30 -3.64 -11.27 -6.63
C SER A 30 -2.47 -10.65 -5.85
N GLY A 31 -2.13 -11.14 -4.64
CA GLY A 31 -0.97 -10.63 -3.90
C GLY A 31 -0.94 -10.99 -2.42
N LEU A 32 0.25 -10.89 -1.83
CA LEU A 32 0.53 -11.22 -0.43
C LEU A 32 0.04 -10.16 0.57
N GLY A 33 -0.65 -9.11 0.11
CA GLY A 33 -1.19 -8.04 0.96
C GLY A 33 -0.24 -6.86 1.21
N TYR A 34 0.96 -6.85 0.63
CA TYR A 34 1.83 -5.67 0.62
C TYR A 34 1.33 -4.65 -0.41
N LYS A 35 1.36 -3.37 -0.02
CA LYS A 35 1.04 -2.26 -0.92
C LYS A 35 2.33 -1.74 -1.58
N GLU A 36 2.19 -1.41 -2.85
CA GLU A 36 3.14 -0.78 -3.74
C GLU A 36 2.68 0.66 -4.04
N GLY A 37 3.28 1.31 -5.03
CA GLY A 37 3.19 2.76 -5.25
C GLY A 37 4.38 3.47 -4.62
N VAL A 38 4.75 4.66 -5.12
CA VAL A 38 6.06 5.28 -4.84
C VAL A 38 6.35 5.38 -3.34
N GLN A 39 5.39 5.76 -2.50
CA GLN A 39 5.60 5.89 -1.05
C GLN A 39 5.74 4.54 -0.34
N GLU A 40 4.92 3.56 -0.70
CA GLU A 40 4.95 2.24 -0.04
C GLU A 40 6.17 1.43 -0.51
N ALA A 41 6.60 1.61 -1.75
CA ALA A 41 7.85 1.04 -2.27
C ALA A 41 9.08 1.59 -1.51
N MET A 42 9.15 2.91 -1.26
CA MET A 42 10.24 3.53 -0.48
C MET A 42 10.32 2.97 0.94
N LYS A 43 9.17 2.72 1.58
CA LYS A 43 9.12 2.06 2.90
C LYS A 43 9.58 0.60 2.82
N SER A 44 9.14 -0.15 1.81
CA SER A 44 9.52 -1.57 1.66
C SER A 44 11.01 -1.78 1.37
N PHE A 45 11.67 -0.81 0.73
CA PHE A 45 13.09 -0.89 0.36
C PHE A 45 14.03 -0.34 1.42
N THR A 46 13.52 0.12 2.56
CA THR A 46 14.33 0.66 3.66
C THR A 46 14.14 -0.14 4.94
N ASN A 47 15.23 -0.34 5.70
CA ASN A 47 15.16 -0.92 7.04
C ASN A 47 15.17 0.20 8.08
N LEU A 48 14.18 0.20 8.96
CA LEU A 48 14.07 1.19 10.02
C LEU A 48 15.08 0.88 11.13
N LYS A 49 16.04 1.78 11.34
CA LYS A 49 17.00 1.69 12.45
C LYS A 49 16.63 2.69 13.53
N THR A 50 16.09 2.19 14.65
CA THR A 50 15.78 3.01 15.82
C THR A 50 17.01 3.21 16.69
N PHE A 51 17.19 4.42 17.21
CA PHE A 51 18.14 4.71 18.27
C PHE A 51 17.44 5.52 19.35
N SER A 52 17.76 5.23 20.61
CA SER A 52 17.28 5.97 21.78
C SER A 52 18.43 6.77 22.37
N LEU A 53 18.18 8.03 22.69
CA LEU A 53 19.11 8.87 23.43
C LEU A 53 18.59 9.06 24.86
N PRO A 54 19.48 9.16 25.87
CA PRO A 54 19.08 9.53 27.22
C PRO A 54 18.37 10.88 27.18
N TRP A 55 17.25 10.99 27.88
CA TRP A 55 16.49 12.22 28.02
C TRP A 55 16.45 12.57 29.50
N GLU A 56 17.38 13.43 29.92
CA GLU A 56 17.43 14.02 31.28
C GLU A 56 16.54 15.27 31.39
#